data_AF-H8FWQ3-F1
#
_entry.id   AF-H8FWQ3-F1
#
_cell.length_a   1.000
_cell.length_b   1.000
_cell.length_c   1.000
_cell.angle_alpha   90.00
_cell.angle_beta   90.00
_cell.angle_gamma   90.00
#
_symmetry.space_group_name_H-M   'P 1'
#
loop_
_entity.id
_entity.type
_entity.pdbx_description
1 polymer ?
#
loop_
_entity_poly.entity_id
_entity_poly.type
_entity_poly.pdbx_seq_one_letter_code
_entity_poly.pdbx_strand_id
1 'polypeptide(L)'
;MTMNSNALRAGVCIAALSFALVGCATNDDPAKGGFFSGVKNLTDGTYSQRVDERKKTLEDAQDQNTQQQRSLDRANSERDAVAAQRTASETKLATMNKDLAAIRKKLASANSAKAKAKKDVVDLQQQVEELQAKVDTVKQDSFTPDAEKKARLDTLQKEKEALESQVDMALHR
;
A
#
# COMPACT_ATOMS: atom_id res chain seq x y z
N MET A 1 0.40 -33.22 49.62
CA MET A 1 0.99 -33.40 50.96
C MET A 1 2.47 -33.09 50.86
N THR A 2 2.86 -31.93 51.38
CA THR A 2 4.25 -31.51 51.58
C THR A 2 4.82 -32.19 52.81
N MET A 3 5.99 -32.84 52.71
CA MET A 3 6.94 -32.89 53.83
C MET A 3 8.37 -32.85 53.28
N ASN A 4 9.02 -31.74 53.61
CA ASN A 4 10.45 -31.49 53.57
C ASN A 4 11.04 -32.02 54.90
N SER A 5 12.24 -32.60 54.90
CA SER A 5 13.03 -32.79 56.12
C SER A 5 14.51 -32.87 55.78
N ASN A 6 15.17 -31.75 56.00
CA ASN A 6 16.62 -31.60 56.09
C ASN A 6 17.17 -32.33 57.33
N ALA A 7 18.49 -32.51 57.27
CA ALA A 7 19.42 -32.75 58.37
C ALA A 7 19.76 -34.21 58.68
N LEU A 8 20.96 -34.62 58.26
CA LEU A 8 21.95 -35.04 59.24
C LEU A 8 23.36 -34.66 58.74
N ARG A 9 23.94 -33.66 59.39
CA ARG A 9 25.37 -33.34 59.38
C ARG A 9 26.05 -34.25 60.40
N ALA A 10 27.23 -34.79 60.10
CA ALA A 10 28.39 -34.87 61.01
C ALA A 10 29.51 -35.73 60.42
N GLY A 11 30.77 -35.31 60.61
CA GLY A 11 31.91 -36.25 60.61
C GLY A 11 33.07 -35.90 59.67
N VAL A 12 33.84 -34.87 60.01
CA VAL A 12 35.20 -34.64 59.50
C VAL A 12 36.18 -35.54 60.27
N CYS A 13 37.15 -36.17 59.57
CA CYS A 13 38.51 -36.57 60.03
C CYS A 13 39.21 -37.34 58.88
N ILE A 14 39.95 -36.68 57.97
CA ILE A 14 41.44 -36.55 57.97
C ILE A 14 42.18 -37.89 58.08
N ALA A 15 42.81 -38.36 57.00
CA ALA A 15 44.26 -38.61 56.88
C ALA A 15 44.64 -39.49 55.66
N ALA A 16 45.86 -39.27 55.16
CA ALA A 16 46.61 -39.98 54.10
C ALA A 16 46.17 -39.66 52.66
N LEU A 17 46.75 -38.69 51.94
CA LEU A 17 48.18 -38.44 51.67
C LEU A 17 48.93 -39.70 51.23
N SER A 18 48.88 -39.99 49.92
CA SER A 18 49.80 -40.91 49.25
C SER A 18 50.05 -40.41 47.83
N PHE A 19 51.26 -39.90 47.65
CA PHE A 19 51.92 -39.57 46.40
C PHE A 19 51.68 -40.61 45.29
N ALA A 20 51.57 -40.10 44.05
CA ALA A 20 52.17 -40.62 42.82
C ALA A 20 51.16 -40.63 41.66
N LEU A 21 51.09 -39.49 40.96
CA LEU A 21 51.41 -39.38 39.53
C LEU A 21 51.00 -37.97 39.10
N VAL A 22 52.03 -37.13 38.97
CA VAL A 22 51.96 -35.91 38.15
C VAL A 22 51.67 -36.40 36.73
N GLY A 23 50.39 -36.47 36.38
CA GLY A 23 49.98 -36.52 34.99
C GLY A 23 50.46 -35.22 34.36
N CYS A 24 51.54 -35.29 33.60
CA CYS A 24 51.96 -34.22 32.71
C CYS A 24 50.72 -33.75 31.95
N ALA A 25 50.34 -32.49 32.12
CA ALA A 25 49.48 -31.82 31.16
C ALA A 25 50.22 -31.85 29.83
N THR A 26 49.94 -32.85 29.00
CA THR A 26 50.33 -32.88 27.60
C THR A 26 49.58 -31.75 26.94
N ASN A 27 50.23 -30.59 26.91
CA ASN A 27 49.78 -29.47 26.11
C ASN A 27 50.10 -29.85 24.67
N ASP A 28 49.06 -30.20 23.90
CA ASP A 28 49.16 -30.64 22.49
C ASP A 28 49.51 -29.50 21.52
N ASP A 29 50.12 -28.44 22.04
CA ASP A 29 50.64 -27.31 21.29
C ASP A 29 52.13 -27.53 20.95
N PRO A 30 52.47 -27.99 19.72
CA PRO A 30 53.86 -28.20 19.30
C PRO A 30 54.65 -26.89 19.15
N ALA A 31 54.01 -25.71 19.22
CA ALA A 31 54.73 -24.44 19.32
C ALA A 31 55.26 -24.18 20.74
N LYS A 32 54.79 -24.95 21.74
CA LYS A 32 55.20 -24.88 23.15
C LYS A 32 55.84 -26.18 23.67
N GLY A 33 55.72 -27.27 22.93
CA GLY A 33 56.43 -28.53 23.20
C GLY A 33 57.81 -28.56 22.52
N GLY A 34 58.87 -28.82 23.29
CA GLY A 34 60.24 -28.91 22.74
C GLY A 34 60.44 -30.01 21.67
N PHE A 35 61.65 -30.09 21.11
CA PHE A 35 62.06 -30.96 19.99
C PHE A 35 61.49 -32.39 20.01
N PHE A 36 61.44 -33.05 21.17
CA PHE A 36 60.93 -34.42 21.31
C PHE A 36 59.40 -34.55 21.09
N SER A 37 58.63 -33.50 21.38
CA SER A 37 57.19 -33.43 21.04
C SER A 37 56.98 -33.26 19.54
N GLY A 38 57.85 -32.50 18.87
CA GLY A 38 57.82 -32.33 17.41
C GLY A 38 58.08 -33.64 16.67
N VAL A 39 59.08 -34.44 17.09
CA VAL A 39 59.41 -35.73 16.46
C VAL A 39 58.32 -36.78 16.71
N LYS A 40 57.71 -36.80 17.91
CA LYS A 40 56.55 -37.65 18.21
C LYS A 40 55.32 -37.28 17.37
N ASN A 41 55.03 -35.98 17.24
CA ASN A 41 53.94 -35.50 16.37
C ASN A 41 54.17 -35.76 14.87
N LEU A 42 55.43 -35.84 14.44
CA LEU A 42 55.79 -36.21 13.07
C LEU A 42 55.56 -37.71 12.79
N THR A 43 55.73 -38.55 13.81
CA THR A 43 55.55 -40.02 13.72
C THR A 43 54.12 -40.48 13.99
N ASP A 44 53.35 -39.77 14.83
CA ASP A 44 51.94 -40.08 15.18
C ASP A 44 50.90 -39.57 14.15
N GLY A 45 51.30 -38.91 13.06
CA GLY A 45 50.37 -38.45 12.01
C GLY A 45 49.50 -37.24 12.39
N THR A 46 49.80 -36.54 13.49
CA THR A 46 48.99 -35.40 13.96
C THR A 46 49.12 -34.17 13.06
N TYR A 47 50.21 -34.03 12.30
CA TYR A 47 50.37 -32.96 11.32
C TYR A 47 49.37 -33.08 10.15
N SER A 48 49.22 -34.27 9.57
CA SER A 48 48.26 -34.49 8.49
C SER A 48 46.82 -34.26 8.97
N GLN A 49 46.49 -34.68 10.18
CA GLN A 49 45.17 -34.42 10.78
C GLN A 49 44.86 -32.91 10.85
N ARG A 50 45.81 -32.08 11.30
CA ARG A 50 45.62 -30.61 11.33
C ARG A 50 45.50 -30.00 9.94
N VAL A 51 46.24 -30.51 8.97
CA VAL A 51 46.13 -30.05 7.57
C VAL A 51 44.75 -30.38 7.02
N ASP A 52 44.24 -31.58 7.29
CA ASP A 52 42.91 -32.01 6.83
C ASP A 52 41.80 -31.24 7.55
N GLU A 53 41.93 -30.99 8.85
CA GLU A 53 41.00 -30.16 9.61
C GLU A 53 40.96 -28.71 9.09
N ARG A 54 42.12 -28.12 8.80
CA ARG A 54 42.21 -26.77 8.22
C ARG A 54 41.64 -26.70 6.81
N LYS A 55 41.89 -27.72 5.97
CA LYS A 55 41.30 -27.82 4.63
C LYS A 55 39.78 -27.90 4.71
N LYS A 56 39.26 -28.76 5.59
CA LYS A 56 37.83 -28.89 5.82
C LYS A 56 37.21 -27.58 6.31
N THR A 57 37.84 -26.92 7.27
CA THR A 57 37.38 -25.62 7.77
C THR A 57 37.37 -24.55 6.67
N LEU A 58 38.37 -24.53 5.80
CA LEU A 58 38.43 -23.62 4.66
C LEU A 58 37.33 -23.91 3.64
N GLU A 59 37.10 -25.18 3.31
CA GLU A 59 36.04 -25.62 2.41
C GLU A 59 34.65 -25.25 2.97
N ASP A 60 34.39 -25.55 4.24
CA ASP A 60 33.15 -25.18 4.94
C ASP A 60 32.93 -23.66 4.91
N ALA A 61 33.98 -22.87 5.14
CA ALA A 61 33.90 -21.41 5.10
C ALA A 61 33.66 -20.87 3.67
N GLN A 62 34.25 -21.49 2.64
CA GLN A 62 34.02 -21.12 1.24
C GLN A 62 32.59 -21.44 0.79
N ASP A 63 32.07 -22.59 1.23
CA ASP A 63 30.69 -22.99 0.97
C ASP A 63 29.69 -22.05 1.65
N GLN A 64 29.94 -21.69 2.91
CA GLN A 64 29.14 -20.70 3.63
C GLN A 64 29.16 -19.34 2.94
N ASN A 65 30.33 -18.87 2.51
CA ASN A 65 30.47 -17.59 1.82
C ASN A 65 29.70 -17.61 0.49
N THR A 66 29.82 -18.69 -0.29
CA THR A 66 29.07 -18.88 -1.53
C THR A 66 27.56 -18.90 -1.29
N GLN A 67 27.10 -19.55 -0.22
CA GLN A 67 25.69 -19.59 0.15
C GLN A 67 25.17 -18.21 0.58
N GLN A 68 25.95 -17.46 1.34
CA GLN A 68 25.62 -16.10 1.76
C GLN A 68 25.56 -15.16 0.55
N GLN A 69 26.54 -15.22 -0.35
CA GLN A 69 26.55 -14.42 -1.58
C GLN A 69 25.29 -14.68 -2.42
N ARG A 70 24.94 -15.95 -2.65
CA ARG A 70 23.70 -16.30 -3.36
C ARG A 70 22.44 -15.78 -2.66
N SER A 71 22.45 -15.75 -1.33
CA SER A 71 21.31 -15.26 -0.55
C SER A 71 21.20 -13.74 -0.63
N LEU A 72 22.33 -13.02 -0.62
CA LEU A 72 22.38 -11.59 -0.87
C LEU A 72 21.91 -11.25 -2.28
N ASP A 73 22.35 -11.99 -3.29
CA ASP A 73 21.94 -11.75 -4.68
C ASP A 73 20.43 -11.94 -4.86
N ARG A 74 19.85 -12.96 -4.22
CA ARG A 74 18.38 -13.17 -4.19
C ARG A 74 17.65 -12.03 -3.48
N ALA A 75 18.11 -11.65 -2.28
CA ALA A 75 17.50 -10.58 -1.51
C ALA A 75 17.56 -9.23 -2.25
N ASN A 76 18.67 -8.95 -2.93
CA ASN A 76 18.82 -7.75 -3.76
C ASN A 76 17.84 -7.77 -4.94
N SER A 77 17.73 -8.90 -5.64
CA SER A 77 16.79 -9.07 -6.75
C SER A 77 15.33 -8.91 -6.30
N GLU A 78 14.97 -9.47 -5.14
CA GLU A 78 13.64 -9.31 -4.55
C GLU A 78 13.37 -7.85 -4.16
N ARG A 79 14.35 -7.17 -3.55
CA ARG A 79 14.25 -5.75 -3.19
C ARG A 79 14.04 -4.87 -4.43
N ASP A 80 14.75 -5.14 -5.52
CA ASP A 80 14.58 -4.42 -6.79
C ASP A 80 13.19 -4.67 -7.39
N ALA A 81 12.70 -5.91 -7.37
CA ALA A 81 11.35 -6.25 -7.84
C ALA A 81 10.26 -5.54 -7.03
N VAL A 82 10.37 -5.54 -5.71
CA VAL A 82 9.44 -4.85 -4.80
C VAL A 82 9.49 -3.33 -5.02
N ALA A 83 10.68 -2.75 -5.21
CA ALA A 83 10.84 -1.33 -5.50
C ALA A 83 10.17 -0.94 -6.83
N ALA A 84 10.31 -1.76 -7.87
CA ALA A 84 9.63 -1.57 -9.15
C ALA A 84 8.11 -1.66 -9.00
N GLN A 85 7.60 -2.66 -8.28
CA GLN A 85 6.17 -2.81 -8.00
C GLN A 85 5.60 -1.62 -7.21
N ARG A 86 6.34 -1.12 -6.23
CA ARG A 86 5.97 0.07 -5.46
C ARG A 86 5.84 1.29 -6.37
N THR A 87 6.84 1.52 -7.22
CA THR A 87 6.85 2.64 -8.18
C THR A 87 5.67 2.57 -9.15
N ALA A 88 5.37 1.38 -9.68
CA ALA A 88 4.23 1.15 -10.55
C ALA A 88 2.89 1.43 -9.83
N SER A 89 2.77 1.01 -8.58
CA SER A 89 1.58 1.24 -7.75
C SER A 89 1.39 2.72 -7.42
N GLU A 90 2.47 3.43 -7.08
CA GLU A 90 2.46 4.88 -6.84
C GLU A 90 2.04 5.66 -8.09
N THR A 91 2.56 5.26 -9.26
CA THR A 91 2.15 5.84 -10.55
C THR A 91 0.67 5.62 -10.82
N LYS A 92 0.15 4.41 -10.58
CA LYS A 92 -1.27 4.08 -10.74
C LYS A 92 -2.15 4.92 -9.80
N LEU A 93 -1.75 5.07 -8.54
CA LEU A 93 -2.44 5.92 -7.57
C LEU A 93 -2.46 7.40 -8.00
N ALA A 94 -1.35 7.92 -8.51
CA ALA A 94 -1.28 9.28 -9.01
C ALA A 94 -2.24 9.51 -10.19
N THR A 95 -2.32 8.56 -11.13
CA THR A 95 -3.28 8.60 -12.23
C THR A 95 -4.72 8.55 -11.74
N MET A 96 -5.05 7.61 -10.85
CA MET A 96 -6.40 7.51 -10.27
C MET A 96 -6.81 8.80 -9.55
N ASN A 97 -5.90 9.44 -8.82
CA ASN A 97 -6.17 10.72 -8.16
C ASN A 97 -6.47 11.85 -9.15
N LYS A 98 -5.75 11.91 -10.28
CA LYS A 98 -6.01 12.88 -11.37
C LYS A 98 -7.38 12.63 -11.99
N ASP A 99 -7.72 11.37 -12.28
CA ASP A 99 -9.01 10.99 -12.85
C ASP A 99 -10.15 11.35 -11.91
N LEU A 100 -9.99 11.08 -10.61
CA LEU A 100 -10.97 11.41 -9.58
C LEU A 100 -11.19 12.93 -9.50
N ALA A 101 -10.11 13.73 -9.53
CA ALA A 101 -10.22 15.19 -9.59
C ALA A 101 -10.96 15.68 -10.85
N ALA A 102 -10.66 15.08 -12.01
CA ALA A 102 -11.34 15.41 -13.26
C ALA A 102 -12.83 15.05 -13.23
N ILE A 103 -13.19 13.88 -12.70
CA ILE A 103 -14.57 13.44 -12.53
C ILE A 103 -15.32 14.35 -11.56
N ARG A 104 -14.70 14.73 -10.42
CA ARG A 104 -15.29 15.70 -9.49
C ARG A 104 -15.58 17.04 -10.15
N LYS A 105 -14.66 17.55 -10.98
CA LYS A 105 -14.88 18.78 -11.75
C LYS A 105 -16.04 18.64 -12.73
N LYS A 106 -16.10 17.54 -13.49
CA LYS A 106 -17.21 17.24 -14.41
C LYS A 106 -18.55 17.17 -13.66
N LEU A 107 -18.59 16.51 -12.50
CA LEU A 107 -19.79 16.42 -11.68
C LEU A 107 -20.24 17.79 -11.16
N ALA A 108 -19.31 18.62 -10.70
CA ALA A 108 -19.62 19.98 -10.27
C ALA A 108 -20.19 20.82 -11.44
N SER A 109 -19.57 20.76 -12.62
CA SER A 109 -20.07 21.44 -13.82
C SER A 109 -21.46 20.93 -14.24
N ALA A 110 -21.69 19.62 -14.22
CA ALA A 110 -22.99 19.02 -14.54
C ALA A 110 -24.07 19.45 -13.53
N ASN A 111 -23.76 19.49 -12.24
CA ASN A 111 -24.68 19.97 -11.21
C ASN A 111 -25.03 21.45 -11.39
N SER A 112 -24.05 22.31 -11.71
CA SER A 112 -24.29 23.72 -12.02
C SER A 112 -25.15 23.90 -13.27
N ALA A 113 -24.88 23.12 -14.33
CA ALA A 113 -25.70 23.12 -15.54
C ALA A 113 -27.14 22.69 -15.27
N LYS A 114 -27.34 21.64 -14.46
CA LYS A 114 -28.65 21.17 -14.01
C LYS A 114 -29.39 22.23 -13.19
N ALA A 115 -28.70 22.91 -12.27
CA ALA A 115 -29.29 23.98 -11.47
C ALA A 115 -29.75 25.15 -12.36
N LYS A 116 -28.94 25.52 -13.36
CA LYS A 116 -29.31 26.53 -14.36
C LYS A 116 -30.51 26.10 -15.19
N ALA A 117 -30.49 24.89 -15.77
CA ALA A 117 -31.61 24.36 -16.54
C ALA A 117 -32.92 24.33 -15.73
N LYS A 118 -32.84 23.93 -14.45
CA LYS A 118 -34.01 23.98 -13.55
C LYS A 118 -34.55 25.40 -13.36
N LYS A 119 -33.66 26.40 -13.23
CA LYS A 119 -34.07 27.80 -13.15
C LYS A 119 -34.70 28.27 -14.45
N ASP A 120 -34.08 27.98 -15.59
CA ASP A 120 -34.57 28.37 -16.91
C ASP A 120 -35.98 27.78 -17.16
N VAL A 121 -36.25 26.54 -16.73
CA VAL A 121 -37.61 25.94 -16.79
C VAL A 121 -38.62 26.72 -15.96
N VAL A 122 -38.27 27.13 -14.73
CA VAL A 122 -39.18 27.92 -13.86
C VAL A 122 -39.45 29.29 -14.48
N ASP A 123 -38.42 29.96 -14.99
CA ASP A 123 -38.55 31.28 -15.61
C ASP A 123 -39.41 31.21 -16.88
N LEU A 124 -39.26 30.16 -17.70
CA LEU A 124 -40.10 29.92 -18.88
C LEU A 124 -41.57 29.60 -18.51
N GLN A 125 -41.80 28.80 -17.47
CA GLN A 125 -43.14 28.51 -16.97
C GLN A 125 -43.87 29.79 -16.53
N GLN A 126 -43.18 30.70 -15.82
CA GLN A 126 -43.74 32.00 -15.45
C GLN A 126 -44.10 32.86 -16.67
N GLN A 127 -43.26 32.86 -17.70
CA GLN A 127 -43.55 33.60 -18.94
C GLN A 127 -44.79 33.04 -19.66
N VAL A 128 -44.95 31.71 -19.68
CA VAL A 128 -46.15 31.06 -20.24
C VAL A 128 -47.40 31.46 -19.46
N GLU A 129 -47.35 31.47 -18.12
CA GLU A 129 -48.45 31.92 -17.27
C GLU A 129 -48.80 33.39 -17.50
N GLU A 130 -47.80 34.27 -17.61
CA GLU A 130 -48.01 35.70 -17.89
C GLU A 130 -48.63 35.92 -19.28
N LEU A 131 -48.17 35.20 -20.30
CA LEU A 131 -48.74 35.23 -21.64
C LEU A 131 -50.18 34.71 -21.65
N GLN A 132 -50.48 33.65 -20.89
CA GLN A 132 -51.83 33.14 -20.75
C GLN A 132 -52.76 34.20 -20.11
N ALA A 133 -52.29 34.91 -19.07
CA ALA A 133 -53.05 36.00 -18.47
C ALA A 133 -53.29 37.17 -19.45
N LYS A 134 -52.31 37.51 -20.30
CA LYS A 134 -52.47 38.51 -21.38
C LYS A 134 -53.50 38.07 -22.41
N VAL A 135 -53.46 36.80 -22.83
CA VAL A 135 -54.44 36.20 -23.74
C VAL A 135 -55.85 36.32 -23.15
N ASP A 136 -56.03 35.98 -21.87
CA ASP A 136 -57.32 36.03 -21.21
C ASP A 136 -57.84 37.46 -21.04
N THR A 137 -56.95 38.41 -20.75
CA THR A 137 -57.28 39.85 -20.71
C THR A 137 -57.75 40.35 -22.08
N VAL A 138 -57.02 40.03 -23.16
CA VAL A 138 -57.42 40.41 -24.53
C VAL A 138 -58.75 39.76 -24.92
N LYS A 139 -59.01 38.51 -24.51
CA LYS A 139 -60.31 37.84 -24.71
C LYS A 139 -61.45 38.54 -23.99
N GLN A 140 -61.22 39.06 -22.79
CA GLN A 140 -62.22 39.77 -21.99
C GLN A 140 -62.44 41.22 -22.43
N ASP A 141 -61.48 41.82 -23.15
CA ASP A 141 -61.62 43.17 -23.69
C ASP A 141 -62.76 43.24 -24.72
N SER A 142 -63.80 43.99 -24.38
CA SER A 142 -64.99 44.24 -25.19
C SER A 142 -64.96 45.57 -25.94
N PHE A 143 -63.90 46.38 -25.76
CA PHE A 143 -63.79 47.73 -26.33
C PHE A 143 -62.98 47.77 -27.63
N THR A 144 -62.08 46.80 -27.85
CA THR A 144 -61.24 46.72 -29.06
C THR A 144 -62.00 46.07 -30.24
N PRO A 145 -61.88 46.58 -31.49
CA PRO A 145 -62.48 45.97 -32.67
C PRO A 145 -62.05 44.51 -32.89
N ASP A 146 -62.99 43.64 -33.30
CA ASP A 146 -62.78 42.19 -33.42
C ASP A 146 -61.59 41.78 -34.30
N ALA A 147 -61.30 42.55 -35.36
CA ALA A 147 -60.17 42.29 -36.25
C ALA A 147 -58.81 42.49 -35.57
N GLU A 148 -58.65 43.57 -34.79
CA GLU A 148 -57.41 43.83 -34.03
C GLU A 148 -57.25 42.83 -32.88
N LYS A 149 -58.36 42.47 -32.22
CA LYS A 149 -58.38 41.46 -31.16
C LYS A 149 -57.91 40.10 -31.68
N LYS A 150 -58.41 39.65 -32.84
CA LYS A 150 -57.94 38.41 -33.48
C LYS A 150 -56.46 38.45 -33.83
N ALA A 151 -55.98 39.55 -34.40
CA ALA A 151 -54.56 39.70 -34.73
C ALA A 151 -53.66 39.63 -33.48
N ARG A 152 -54.07 40.27 -32.38
CA ARG A 152 -53.34 40.20 -31.09
C ARG A 152 -53.35 38.79 -30.50
N LEU A 153 -54.48 38.10 -30.55
CA LEU A 153 -54.58 36.72 -30.04
C LEU A 153 -53.70 35.74 -30.84
N ASP A 154 -53.68 35.86 -32.17
CA ASP A 154 -52.84 35.03 -33.02
C ASP A 154 -51.34 35.22 -32.71
N THR A 155 -50.90 36.46 -32.50
CA THR A 155 -49.52 36.75 -32.09
C THR A 155 -49.20 36.15 -30.71
N LEU A 156 -50.06 36.36 -29.71
CA LEU A 156 -49.82 35.84 -28.35
C LEU A 156 -49.85 34.30 -28.32
N GLN A 157 -50.68 33.65 -29.14
CA GLN A 157 -50.69 32.20 -29.26
C GLN A 157 -49.41 31.65 -29.89
N LYS A 158 -48.89 32.31 -30.93
CA LYS A 158 -47.58 31.94 -31.51
C LYS A 158 -46.45 32.10 -30.49
N GLU A 159 -46.46 33.17 -29.70
CA GLU A 159 -45.48 33.38 -28.64
C GLU A 159 -45.57 32.29 -27.55
N LYS A 160 -46.79 31.91 -27.15
CA LYS A 160 -47.02 30.81 -26.20
C LYS A 160 -46.49 29.48 -26.72
N GLU A 161 -46.86 29.09 -27.93
CA GLU A 161 -46.38 27.84 -28.55
C GLU A 161 -44.85 27.80 -28.66
N ALA A 162 -44.23 28.94 -28.99
CA ALA A 162 -42.78 29.05 -29.04
C ALA A 162 -42.11 28.89 -27.66
N LEU A 163 -42.74 29.36 -26.58
CA LEU A 163 -42.23 29.17 -25.22
C LEU A 163 -42.46 27.75 -24.70
N GLU A 164 -43.61 27.13 -24.98
CA GLU A 164 -43.89 25.74 -24.63
C GLU A 164 -42.86 24.80 -25.28
N SER A 165 -42.54 25.05 -26.56
CA SER A 165 -41.46 24.33 -27.26
C SER A 165 -40.09 24.50 -26.57
N GLN A 166 -39.78 25.70 -26.07
CA GLN A 166 -38.53 25.97 -25.34
C GLN A 166 -38.47 25.23 -23.99
N VAL A 167 -39.59 25.14 -23.27
CA VAL A 167 -39.68 24.36 -22.03
C VAL A 167 -39.41 22.89 -22.30
N ASP A 168 -40.03 22.31 -23.32
CA ASP A 168 -39.85 20.90 -23.68
C ASP A 168 -38.39 20.60 -24.05
N MET A 169 -37.76 21.49 -24.84
CA MET A 169 -36.32 21.38 -25.15
C MET A 169 -35.43 21.49 -23.91
N ALA A 170 -35.80 22.33 -22.95
CA ALA A 170 -35.05 22.50 -21.70
C ALA A 170 -35.17 21.28 -20.76
N LEU A 171 -36.29 20.57 -20.81
CA LEU A 171 -36.53 19.36 -20.02
C LEU A 171 -35.85 18.10 -20.60
N HIS A 172 -35.66 18.04 -21.92
CA HIS A 172 -35.09 16.88 -22.61
C HIS A 172 -33.59 16.98 -22.94
N ARG A 173 -32.91 18.04 -22.49
CA ARG A 173 -31.44 18.20 -22.58
C ARG A 173 -30.71 17.61 -21.37
#